data_AF-A0A931XQV0-F1
#
_entry.id   AF-A0A931XQV0-F1
#
_cell.length_a   1.000
_cell.length_b   1.000
_cell.length_c   1.000
_cell.angle_alpha   90.00
_cell.angle_beta   90.00
_cell.angle_gamma   90.00
#
_symmetry.space_group_name_H-M   'P 1'
#
loop_
_entity.id
_entity.type
_entity.pdbx_description
1 polymer ?
#
loop_
_entity_poly.entity_id
_entity_poly.type
_entity_poly.pdbx_seq_one_letter_code
_entity_poly.pdbx_strand_id
1 'polypeptide(L)'
;MRNSPPESVRFTFFDRPRGATLLPLPSRKMRAAGIVVGIFFSIFAAIGVIQFVSLSGDRVKTVFDLSTFLFRGFWLLGWSFAVLFLGAVTMLLLFFGESARIEGEHLYIVARIGLLKIRSAYPLSRISDVRVEPPGIRPADIVHLRFNYCESSCNLGDSMTRVRACQLQKLLSGAVAGRTAIGEEGAVKKPEFCTIQIGPFAWQLRDKGLSAPPTPVIACSPPAKDHEAPRTQAPVSSLALICANLAPLAGVLFLGWDVGDLMVLFWCQNAVIGFYNVLKLAVVGKLAALLEIPVFIAHFGAFMSAHFLFVYYMFIGGHFTTHEPAVREALLTLFIPLWPAILMMFISHGISFAVNFIGRREYTRRKVADLMNEPYKRVLILHITIVFGGWIVMLLKSPLPALCLLLLLKTYIDLWAHRKERLRCASQPGPTTETPLRR
;
A
#
# COMPACT_ATOMS: atom_id res chain seq x y z
N MET A 1 -13.38 3.43 -23.71
CA MET A 1 -13.82 4.81 -24.04
C MET A 1 -13.50 5.70 -22.85
N ARG A 2 -12.59 6.66 -22.99
CA ARG A 2 -12.21 7.61 -21.93
C ARG A 2 -13.19 8.79 -22.01
N ASN A 3 -13.90 9.08 -20.93
CA ASN A 3 -14.75 10.27 -20.85
C ASN A 3 -13.89 11.54 -20.98
N SER A 4 -14.29 12.46 -21.86
CA SER A 4 -13.74 13.81 -21.95
C SER A 4 -13.84 14.49 -20.57
N PRO A 5 -12.71 14.96 -19.99
CA PRO A 5 -12.76 15.61 -18.69
C PRO A 5 -13.54 16.94 -18.77
N PRO A 6 -14.21 17.34 -17.68
CA PRO A 6 -14.82 18.66 -17.59
C PRO A 6 -13.76 19.76 -17.75
N GLU A 7 -14.19 20.94 -18.19
CA GLU A 7 -13.26 22.08 -18.39
C GLU A 7 -12.58 22.50 -17.09
N SER A 8 -13.30 22.45 -15.97
CA SER A 8 -12.70 22.64 -14.64
C SER A 8 -13.43 21.84 -13.57
N VAL A 9 -12.66 21.41 -12.57
CA VAL A 9 -13.17 20.82 -11.32
C VAL A 9 -12.71 21.70 -10.16
N ARG A 10 -13.64 22.21 -9.36
CA ARG A 10 -13.34 22.96 -8.13
C ARG A 10 -13.95 22.30 -6.91
N PHE A 11 -13.19 22.34 -5.81
CA PHE A 11 -13.62 21.91 -4.48
C PHE A 11 -14.06 23.15 -3.69
N THR A 12 -15.32 23.19 -3.25
CA THR A 12 -15.85 24.31 -2.47
C THR A 12 -16.63 23.82 -1.26
N PHE A 13 -16.57 24.56 -0.16
CA PHE A 13 -17.40 24.31 1.03
C PHE A 13 -18.70 25.13 0.99
N PHE A 14 -18.61 26.36 0.48
CA PHE A 14 -19.74 27.26 0.30
C PHE A 14 -20.01 27.46 -1.19
N ASP A 15 -21.29 27.41 -1.55
CA ASP A 15 -21.71 27.55 -2.94
C ASP A 15 -23.03 28.32 -2.93
N ARG A 16 -22.95 29.61 -3.31
CA ARG A 16 -24.11 30.51 -3.38
C ARG A 16 -24.59 30.56 -4.84
N PRO A 17 -25.75 29.96 -5.17
CA PRO A 17 -26.29 30.05 -6.52
C PRO A 17 -26.94 31.42 -6.71
N ARG A 18 -26.19 32.43 -7.15
CA ARG A 18 -26.77 33.73 -7.54
C ARG A 18 -27.12 33.68 -9.02
N GLY A 19 -28.42 33.71 -9.35
CA GLY A 19 -28.91 33.75 -10.74
C GLY A 19 -28.85 32.43 -11.53
N ALA A 20 -28.64 31.29 -10.88
CA ALA A 20 -28.54 29.99 -11.55
C ALA A 20 -29.91 29.32 -11.74
N THR A 21 -30.16 28.79 -12.94
CA THR A 21 -31.33 27.94 -13.21
C THR A 21 -31.04 26.52 -12.69
N LEU A 22 -31.75 26.10 -11.64
CA LEU A 22 -31.60 24.77 -11.06
C LEU A 22 -32.20 23.72 -12.00
N LEU A 23 -31.43 22.65 -12.32
CA LEU A 23 -32.00 21.45 -12.92
C LEU A 23 -32.34 20.47 -11.79
N PRO A 24 -33.63 20.20 -11.53
CA PRO A 24 -34.05 19.31 -10.46
C PRO A 24 -33.77 17.85 -10.86
N LEU A 25 -32.51 17.43 -10.71
CA LEU A 25 -32.13 16.03 -10.86
C LEU A 25 -32.87 15.15 -9.84
N PRO A 26 -33.16 13.89 -10.18
CA PRO A 26 -33.48 12.90 -9.16
C PRO A 26 -32.30 12.87 -8.20
N SER A 27 -32.56 13.13 -6.92
CA SER A 27 -31.53 13.01 -5.91
C SER A 27 -31.05 11.56 -5.91
N ARG A 28 -29.79 11.31 -6.29
CA ARG A 28 -29.14 10.01 -6.13
C ARG A 28 -28.94 9.74 -4.64
N LYS A 29 -30.03 9.39 -3.96
CA LYS A 29 -30.07 9.15 -2.52
C LYS A 29 -29.58 7.73 -2.29
N MET A 30 -28.31 7.58 -1.98
CA MET A 30 -27.75 6.31 -1.51
C MET A 30 -28.12 6.01 -0.06
N ARG A 31 -29.23 6.58 0.45
CA ARG A 31 -29.64 6.48 1.86
C ARG A 31 -29.89 5.04 2.29
N ALA A 32 -30.51 4.22 1.45
CA ALA A 32 -30.73 2.80 1.77
C ALA A 32 -29.38 2.06 1.93
N ALA A 33 -28.45 2.25 1.00
CA ALA A 33 -27.10 1.71 1.10
C ALA A 33 -26.35 2.28 2.32
N GLY A 34 -26.48 3.58 2.58
CA GLY A 34 -25.89 4.25 3.74
C GLY A 34 -26.44 3.75 5.08
N ILE A 35 -27.73 3.42 5.16
CA ILE A 35 -28.34 2.79 6.35
C ILE A 35 -27.76 1.40 6.57
N VAL A 36 -27.70 0.57 5.52
CA VAL A 36 -27.12 -0.78 5.62
C VAL A 36 -25.67 -0.72 6.08
N VAL A 37 -24.83 0.09 5.41
CA VAL A 37 -23.42 0.28 5.78
C VAL A 37 -23.29 0.88 7.18
N GLY A 38 -24.20 1.80 7.56
CA GLY A 38 -24.25 2.39 8.89
C GLY A 38 -24.58 1.40 10.00
N ILE A 39 -25.47 0.42 9.76
CA ILE A 39 -25.73 -0.67 10.70
C ILE A 39 -24.47 -1.49 10.93
N PHE A 40 -23.75 -1.87 9.86
CA PHE A 40 -22.46 -2.57 10.00
C PHE A 40 -21.44 -1.73 10.77
N PHE A 41 -21.34 -0.43 10.47
CA PHE A 41 -20.49 0.49 11.24
C PHE A 41 -20.82 0.48 12.73
N SER A 42 -22.10 0.62 13.10
CA SER A 42 -22.52 0.59 14.51
C SER A 42 -22.19 -0.72 15.20
N ILE A 43 -22.41 -1.86 14.54
CA ILE A 43 -22.08 -3.20 15.08
C ILE A 43 -20.58 -3.31 15.34
N PHE A 44 -19.75 -3.01 14.35
CA PHE A 44 -18.30 -3.13 14.50
C PHE A 44 -17.70 -2.09 15.46
N ALA A 45 -18.26 -0.88 15.51
CA ALA A 45 -17.87 0.13 16.50
C ALA A 45 -18.21 -0.35 17.93
N ALA A 46 -19.39 -0.94 18.14
CA ALA A 46 -19.76 -1.49 19.45
C ALA A 46 -18.81 -2.61 19.87
N ILE A 47 -18.49 -3.54 18.96
CA ILE A 47 -17.49 -4.59 19.22
C ILE A 47 -16.13 -3.97 19.59
N GLY A 48 -15.68 -2.95 18.85
CA GLY A 48 -14.44 -2.24 19.13
C GLY A 48 -14.41 -1.61 20.52
N VAL A 49 -15.50 -0.94 20.93
CA VAL A 49 -15.63 -0.35 22.28
C VAL A 49 -15.60 -1.42 23.36
N ILE A 50 -16.33 -2.53 23.17
CA ILE A 50 -16.34 -3.65 24.13
C ILE A 50 -14.94 -4.23 24.30
N GLN A 51 -14.21 -4.43 23.20
CA GLN A 51 -12.83 -4.92 23.23
C GLN A 51 -11.88 -3.93 23.93
N PHE A 52 -12.04 -2.63 23.68
CA PHE A 52 -11.25 -1.58 24.33
C PHE A 52 -11.46 -1.55 25.85
N VAL A 53 -12.73 -1.60 26.29
CA VAL A 53 -13.08 -1.61 27.73
C VAL A 53 -12.55 -2.87 28.39
N SER A 54 -12.71 -4.03 27.73
CA SER A 54 -12.16 -5.29 28.23
C SER A 54 -10.63 -5.22 28.37
N LEU A 55 -9.92 -4.72 27.36
CA LEU A 55 -8.47 -4.59 27.38
C LEU A 55 -7.98 -3.64 28.49
N SER A 56 -8.72 -2.56 28.75
CA SER A 56 -8.38 -1.57 29.79
C SER A 56 -8.50 -2.13 31.21
N GLY A 57 -9.25 -3.22 31.41
CA GLY A 57 -9.39 -3.91 32.70
C GLY A 57 -8.39 -5.06 32.92
N ASP A 58 -7.60 -5.42 31.90
CA ASP A 58 -6.67 -6.56 31.98
C ASP A 58 -5.53 -6.28 32.97
N ARG A 59 -5.28 -7.23 33.87
CA ARG A 59 -4.10 -7.20 34.76
C ARG A 59 -3.00 -8.05 34.17
N VAL A 60 -1.92 -7.42 33.72
CA VAL A 60 -0.77 -8.10 33.13
C VAL A 60 0.17 -8.60 34.23
N LYS A 61 0.11 -9.90 34.53
CA LYS A 61 0.95 -10.52 35.58
C LYS A 61 2.00 -11.46 35.03
N THR A 62 1.66 -12.17 33.96
CA THR A 62 2.51 -13.19 33.31
C THR A 62 2.96 -12.74 31.92
N VAL A 63 3.89 -13.48 31.32
CA VAL A 63 4.30 -13.26 29.92
C VAL A 63 3.18 -13.64 28.96
N PHE A 64 2.36 -14.64 29.31
CA PHE A 64 1.11 -14.94 28.58
C PHE A 64 0.17 -13.74 28.54
N ASP A 65 -0.09 -13.13 29.72
CA ASP A 65 -0.99 -11.98 29.83
C ASP A 65 -0.46 -10.80 28.99
N LEU A 66 0.85 -10.54 29.04
CA LEU A 66 1.46 -9.47 28.27
C LEU A 66 1.34 -9.71 26.77
N SER A 67 1.66 -10.92 26.32
CA SER A 67 1.61 -11.28 24.90
C SER A 67 0.18 -11.18 24.37
N THR A 68 -0.80 -11.64 25.15
CA THR A 68 -2.23 -11.56 24.82
C THR A 68 -2.71 -10.12 24.82
N PHE A 69 -2.33 -9.33 25.83
CA PHE A 69 -2.65 -7.90 25.92
C PHE A 69 -2.11 -7.13 24.70
N LEU A 70 -0.83 -7.34 24.34
CA LEU A 70 -0.22 -6.70 23.18
C LEU A 70 -0.88 -7.18 21.88
N PHE A 71 -1.13 -8.48 21.72
CA PHE A 71 -1.82 -9.02 20.55
C PHE A 71 -3.19 -8.36 20.37
N ARG A 72 -4.02 -8.33 21.43
CA ARG A 72 -5.34 -7.70 21.43
C ARG A 72 -5.26 -6.20 21.16
N GLY A 73 -4.28 -5.51 21.75
CA GLY A 73 -4.07 -4.08 21.54
C GLY A 73 -3.71 -3.74 20.09
N PHE A 74 -2.75 -4.46 19.50
CA PHE A 74 -2.38 -4.29 18.09
C PHE A 74 -3.52 -4.68 17.15
N TRP A 75 -4.24 -5.76 17.45
CA TRP A 75 -5.42 -6.16 16.69
C TRP A 75 -6.52 -5.09 16.73
N LEU A 76 -6.81 -4.54 17.91
CA LEU A 76 -7.78 -3.47 18.12
C LEU A 76 -7.39 -2.19 17.38
N LEU A 77 -6.09 -1.84 17.37
CA LEU A 77 -5.56 -0.73 16.60
C LEU A 77 -5.87 -0.90 15.10
N GLY A 78 -5.60 -2.09 14.54
CA GLY A 78 -5.90 -2.40 13.14
C GLY A 78 -7.39 -2.33 12.82
N TRP A 79 -8.21 -2.90 13.69
CA TRP A 79 -9.68 -2.88 13.56
C TRP A 79 -10.26 -1.47 13.61
N SER A 80 -9.70 -0.60 14.43
CA SER A 80 -10.17 0.78 14.58
C SER A 80 -10.07 1.56 13.27
N PHE A 81 -9.03 1.34 12.46
CA PHE A 81 -8.92 1.94 11.13
C PHE A 81 -10.01 1.46 10.16
N ALA A 82 -10.31 0.16 10.16
CA ALA A 82 -11.37 -0.39 9.33
C ALA A 82 -12.74 0.17 9.72
N VAL A 83 -13.02 0.29 11.03
CA VAL A 83 -14.26 0.89 11.55
C VAL A 83 -14.35 2.38 11.19
N LEU A 84 -13.26 3.14 11.34
CA LEU A 84 -13.22 4.56 10.94
C LEU A 84 -13.46 4.74 9.45
N PHE A 85 -12.84 3.91 8.60
CA PHE A 85 -13.07 3.92 7.17
C PHE A 85 -14.52 3.62 6.83
N LEU A 86 -15.11 2.59 7.46
CA LEU A 86 -16.52 2.25 7.28
C LEU A 86 -17.45 3.37 7.74
N GLY A 87 -17.11 4.07 8.82
CA GLY A 87 -17.82 5.26 9.29
C GLY A 87 -17.73 6.42 8.28
N ALA A 88 -16.56 6.66 7.69
CA ALA A 88 -16.38 7.66 6.65
C ALA A 88 -17.20 7.32 5.39
N VAL A 89 -17.24 6.04 4.98
CA VAL A 89 -18.07 5.57 3.86
C VAL A 89 -19.56 5.70 4.20
N THR A 90 -19.97 5.40 5.44
CA THR A 90 -21.35 5.59 5.90
C THR A 90 -21.76 7.05 5.77
N MET A 91 -20.94 7.98 6.28
CA MET A 91 -21.16 9.41 6.16
C MET A 91 -21.24 9.86 4.70
N LEU A 92 -20.31 9.37 3.86
CA LEU A 92 -20.34 9.61 2.43
C LEU A 92 -21.69 9.17 1.84
N LEU A 93 -22.15 7.95 2.09
CA LEU A 93 -23.38 7.40 1.50
C LEU A 93 -24.66 8.07 2.00
N LEU A 94 -24.72 8.43 3.28
CA LEU A 94 -25.88 9.09 3.89
C LEU A 94 -26.03 10.54 3.43
N PHE A 95 -24.91 11.24 3.22
CA PHE A 95 -24.87 12.65 2.85
C PHE A 95 -24.51 12.90 1.39
N PHE A 96 -24.35 11.86 0.57
CA PHE A 96 -24.13 11.99 -0.86
C PHE A 96 -25.37 12.58 -1.53
N GLY A 97 -25.18 13.61 -2.34
CA GLY A 97 -26.24 14.19 -3.16
C GLY A 97 -25.68 14.79 -4.42
N GLU A 98 -26.38 14.65 -5.53
CA GLU A 98 -26.01 15.24 -6.81
C GLU A 98 -27.01 16.33 -7.18
N SER A 99 -26.53 17.45 -7.72
CA SER A 99 -27.36 18.54 -8.22
C SER A 99 -26.75 19.13 -9.47
N ALA A 100 -27.59 19.45 -10.46
CA ALA A 100 -27.15 20.17 -11.66
C ALA A 100 -27.79 21.55 -11.70
N ARG A 101 -27.08 22.51 -12.28
CA ARG A 101 -27.60 23.85 -12.53
C ARG A 101 -26.90 24.49 -13.72
N ILE A 102 -27.59 25.40 -14.38
CA ILE A 102 -27.01 26.24 -15.42
C ILE A 102 -26.74 27.61 -14.81
N GLU A 103 -25.53 28.11 -15.00
CA GLU A 103 -25.10 29.43 -14.51
C GLU A 103 -24.23 30.07 -15.61
N GLY A 104 -24.76 31.11 -16.25
CA GLY A 104 -24.13 31.79 -17.38
C GLY A 104 -23.90 30.86 -18.57
N GLU A 105 -22.62 30.60 -18.90
CA GLU A 105 -22.21 29.80 -20.07
C GLU A 105 -22.01 28.31 -19.81
N HIS A 106 -22.23 27.88 -18.58
CA HIS A 106 -21.78 26.57 -18.13
C HIS A 106 -22.93 25.80 -17.47
N LEU A 107 -22.99 24.51 -17.79
CA LEU A 107 -23.68 23.52 -17.00
C LEU A 107 -22.74 23.08 -15.86
N TYR A 108 -23.18 23.22 -14.63
CA TYR A 108 -22.47 22.77 -13.44
C TYR A 108 -23.13 21.53 -12.86
N ILE A 109 -22.37 20.44 -12.81
CA ILE A 109 -22.73 19.24 -12.07
C ILE A 109 -22.00 19.29 -10.72
N VAL A 110 -22.76 19.34 -9.63
CA VAL A 110 -22.26 19.49 -8.27
C VAL A 110 -22.55 18.21 -7.48
N ALA A 111 -21.49 17.46 -7.19
CA ALA A 111 -21.54 16.34 -6.26
C ALA A 111 -21.29 16.86 -4.83
N ARG A 112 -22.23 16.60 -3.93
CA ARG A 112 -22.17 16.96 -2.51
C ARG A 112 -21.76 15.73 -1.71
N ILE A 113 -20.70 15.87 -0.94
CA ILE A 113 -20.16 14.88 -0.02
C ILE A 113 -20.11 15.55 1.35
N GLY A 114 -21.23 15.50 2.09
CA GLY A 114 -21.37 16.24 3.34
C GLY A 114 -21.16 17.75 3.15
N LEU A 115 -20.12 18.31 3.78
CA LEU A 115 -19.75 19.72 3.67
C LEU A 115 -18.97 20.06 2.38
N LEU A 116 -18.37 19.06 1.75
CA LEU A 116 -17.55 19.26 0.55
C LEU A 116 -18.44 19.20 -0.70
N LYS A 117 -18.29 20.17 -1.60
CA LYS A 117 -18.95 20.19 -2.90
C LYS A 117 -17.89 20.14 -4.00
N ILE A 118 -18.03 19.18 -4.89
CA ILE A 118 -17.19 19.03 -6.09
C ILE A 118 -17.99 19.55 -7.26
N ARG A 119 -17.56 20.67 -7.83
CA ARG A 119 -18.22 21.36 -8.96
C ARG A 119 -17.46 21.04 -10.24
N SER A 120 -18.12 20.37 -11.17
CA SER A 120 -17.63 20.10 -12.52
C SER A 120 -18.30 21.05 -13.51
N ALA A 121 -17.51 21.81 -14.26
CA ALA A 121 -17.98 22.78 -15.24
C ALA A 121 -17.97 22.20 -16.65
N TYR A 122 -19.08 22.34 -17.37
CA TYR A 122 -19.21 21.96 -18.77
C TYR A 122 -19.73 23.15 -19.58
N PRO A 123 -18.93 23.73 -20.49
CA PRO A 123 -19.39 24.75 -21.43
C PRO A 123 -20.59 24.30 -22.23
N LEU A 124 -21.65 25.10 -22.25
CA LEU A 124 -22.85 24.82 -23.05
C LEU A 124 -22.54 24.79 -24.56
N SER A 125 -21.54 25.55 -25.02
CA SER A 125 -21.11 25.60 -26.43
C SER A 125 -20.54 24.27 -26.95
N ARG A 126 -20.10 23.38 -26.05
CA ARG A 126 -19.52 22.07 -26.41
C ARG A 126 -20.47 20.90 -26.15
N ILE A 127 -21.68 21.20 -25.65
CA ILE A 127 -22.71 20.20 -25.40
C ILE A 127 -23.55 20.04 -26.66
N SER A 128 -23.72 18.81 -27.11
CA SER A 128 -24.54 18.46 -28.26
C SER A 128 -25.35 17.19 -27.99
N ASP A 129 -26.35 16.92 -28.82
CA ASP A 129 -27.11 15.66 -28.81
C ASP A 129 -27.63 15.26 -27.41
N VAL A 130 -28.47 16.13 -26.84
CA VAL A 130 -29.15 15.85 -25.57
C VAL A 130 -30.30 14.89 -25.84
N ARG A 131 -30.17 13.66 -25.37
CA ARG A 131 -31.07 12.54 -25.69
C ARG A 131 -31.52 11.79 -24.46
N VAL A 132 -32.73 11.23 -24.56
CA VAL A 132 -33.34 10.39 -23.54
C VAL A 132 -33.23 8.94 -23.99
N GLU A 133 -32.44 8.14 -23.29
CA GLU A 133 -32.20 6.73 -23.62
C GLU A 133 -32.84 5.82 -22.55
N PRO A 134 -33.50 4.71 -22.95
CA PRO A 134 -33.94 3.70 -22.00
C PRO A 134 -32.73 2.94 -21.40
N PRO A 135 -32.78 2.54 -20.11
CA PRO A 135 -31.72 1.80 -19.43
C PRO A 135 -31.78 0.32 -19.83
N GLY A 136 -31.57 -0.02 -21.09
CA GLY A 136 -31.56 -1.41 -21.56
C GLY A 136 -32.77 -2.25 -21.10
N ILE A 137 -32.52 -3.43 -20.51
CA ILE A 137 -33.47 -4.52 -20.21
C ILE A 137 -34.39 -4.24 -18.97
N ARG A 138 -34.88 -3.01 -18.77
CA ARG A 138 -35.78 -2.66 -17.65
C ARG A 138 -37.01 -1.83 -18.10
N PRO A 139 -38.08 -1.74 -17.28
CA PRO A 139 -39.41 -1.30 -17.72
C PRO A 139 -39.41 0.06 -18.41
N ALA A 140 -40.26 0.22 -19.43
CA ALA A 140 -40.28 1.31 -20.41
C ALA A 140 -40.41 2.75 -19.87
N ASP A 141 -40.59 2.93 -18.56
CA ASP A 141 -40.93 4.22 -17.94
C ASP A 141 -39.76 4.91 -17.22
N ILE A 142 -38.67 4.18 -16.96
CA ILE A 142 -37.42 4.72 -16.40
C ILE A 142 -36.42 4.92 -17.54
N VAL A 143 -35.81 6.10 -17.64
CA VAL A 143 -34.88 6.51 -18.69
C VAL A 143 -33.68 7.28 -18.13
N HIS A 144 -32.59 7.35 -18.89
CA HIS A 144 -31.43 8.19 -18.61
C HIS A 144 -31.38 9.38 -19.57
N LEU A 145 -30.94 10.52 -19.05
CA LEU A 145 -30.68 11.71 -19.86
C LEU A 145 -29.18 11.80 -20.14
N ARG A 146 -28.80 11.70 -21.40
CA ARG A 146 -27.40 11.80 -21.84
C ARG A 146 -27.20 12.99 -22.76
N PHE A 147 -25.97 13.48 -22.77
CA PHE A 147 -25.53 14.50 -23.71
C PHE A 147 -24.12 14.16 -24.19
N ASN A 148 -23.78 14.57 -25.41
CA ASN A 148 -22.42 14.47 -25.90
C ASN A 148 -21.64 15.72 -25.50
N TYR A 149 -20.41 15.51 -25.06
CA TYR A 149 -19.45 16.54 -24.71
C TYR A 149 -18.11 16.20 -25.35
N CYS A 150 -17.72 17.00 -26.35
CA CYS A 150 -16.65 16.67 -27.29
C CYS A 150 -16.87 15.25 -27.89
N GLU A 151 -15.93 14.32 -27.70
CA GLU A 151 -16.01 12.95 -28.23
C GLU A 151 -16.65 11.93 -27.27
N SER A 152 -17.22 12.38 -26.15
CA SER A 152 -17.71 11.50 -25.08
C SER A 152 -19.18 11.71 -24.77
N SER A 153 -19.88 10.61 -24.48
CA SER A 153 -21.24 10.65 -23.95
C SER A 153 -21.19 10.76 -22.42
N CYS A 154 -21.82 11.80 -21.89
CA CYS A 154 -21.96 12.08 -20.47
C CYS A 154 -23.38 11.78 -20.01
N ASN A 155 -23.53 11.21 -18.81
CA ASN A 155 -24.82 10.99 -18.17
C ASN A 155 -25.15 12.17 -17.25
N LEU A 156 -26.40 12.64 -17.27
CA LEU A 156 -26.86 13.74 -16.44
C LEU A 156 -27.78 13.22 -15.33
N GLY A 157 -27.21 12.98 -14.16
CA GLY A 157 -27.89 12.41 -13.00
C GLY A 157 -28.17 10.91 -13.11
N ASP A 158 -29.09 10.42 -12.28
CA ASP A 158 -29.51 9.00 -12.25
C ASP A 158 -30.76 8.75 -13.13
N SER A 159 -31.16 7.49 -13.21
CA SER A 159 -32.39 7.02 -13.84
C SER A 159 -33.61 7.81 -13.35
N MET A 160 -34.44 8.28 -14.28
CA MET A 160 -35.59 9.14 -13.97
C MET A 160 -36.81 8.77 -14.82
N THR A 161 -37.99 9.23 -14.43
CA THR A 161 -39.21 9.01 -15.21
C THR A 161 -39.12 9.70 -16.56
N ARG A 162 -39.72 9.12 -17.60
CA ARG A 162 -39.67 9.65 -18.96
C ARG A 162 -40.17 11.09 -19.06
N VAL A 163 -41.25 11.43 -18.35
CA VAL A 163 -41.80 12.80 -18.28
C VAL A 163 -40.74 13.79 -17.78
N ARG A 164 -40.03 13.44 -16.71
CA ARG A 164 -39.03 14.30 -16.08
C ARG A 164 -37.77 14.41 -16.93
N ALA A 165 -37.34 13.33 -17.57
CA ALA A 165 -36.22 13.35 -18.53
C ALA A 165 -36.52 14.28 -19.71
N CYS A 166 -37.72 14.20 -20.28
CA CYS A 166 -38.15 15.09 -21.36
C CYS A 166 -38.20 16.57 -20.92
N GLN A 167 -38.63 16.86 -19.68
CA GLN A 167 -38.58 18.22 -19.13
C GLN A 167 -37.15 18.73 -19.00
N LEU A 168 -36.24 17.94 -18.43
CA LEU A 168 -34.82 18.32 -18.33
C LEU A 168 -34.15 18.43 -19.70
N GLN A 169 -34.49 17.55 -20.64
CA GLN A 169 -34.01 17.61 -22.03
C GLN A 169 -34.43 18.93 -22.67
N LYS A 170 -35.70 19.35 -22.53
CA LYS A 170 -36.19 20.64 -23.05
C LYS A 170 -35.47 21.83 -22.40
N LEU A 171 -35.29 21.82 -21.08
CA LEU A 171 -34.58 22.90 -20.38
C LEU A 171 -33.12 23.02 -20.82
N LEU A 172 -32.41 21.89 -20.91
CA LEU A 172 -31.01 21.88 -21.31
C LEU A 172 -30.85 22.22 -22.80
N SER A 173 -31.66 21.61 -23.67
CA SER A 173 -31.63 21.89 -25.12
C SER A 173 -32.02 23.34 -25.41
N GLY A 174 -32.99 23.89 -24.68
CA GLY A 174 -33.36 25.31 -24.78
C GLY A 174 -32.23 26.25 -24.36
N ALA A 175 -31.47 25.90 -23.31
CA ALA A 175 -30.30 26.67 -22.89
C ALA A 175 -29.12 26.57 -23.88
N VAL A 176 -28.95 25.41 -24.55
CA VAL A 176 -27.96 25.23 -25.62
C VAL A 176 -28.38 25.99 -26.89
N ALA A 177 -29.65 25.91 -27.29
CA ALA A 177 -30.18 26.56 -28.49
C ALA A 177 -30.33 28.09 -28.35
N GLY A 178 -30.73 28.58 -27.17
CA GLY A 178 -30.80 30.01 -26.88
C GLY A 178 -29.44 30.71 -26.97
N ARG A 179 -28.34 29.95 -26.87
CA ARG A 179 -26.98 30.46 -27.10
C ARG A 179 -26.57 30.44 -28.57
N THR A 180 -26.94 29.42 -29.32
CA THR A 180 -26.67 29.43 -30.77
C THR A 180 -27.37 30.61 -31.45
N ALA A 181 -28.50 31.07 -30.91
CA ALA A 181 -29.22 32.26 -31.40
C ALA A 181 -28.64 33.61 -30.97
N ILE A 182 -27.87 33.68 -29.86
CA ILE A 182 -27.23 34.91 -29.36
C ILE A 182 -25.74 34.99 -29.80
N GLY A 183 -25.18 33.87 -30.26
CA GLY A 183 -23.74 33.72 -30.56
C GLY A 183 -23.30 34.08 -31.98
N GLU A 184 -24.18 34.50 -32.89
CA GLU A 184 -23.75 34.89 -34.25
C GLU A 184 -23.02 36.25 -34.33
N GLU A 185 -23.03 37.09 -33.28
CA GLU A 185 -22.30 38.38 -33.28
C GLU A 185 -21.08 38.45 -32.34
N GLY A 186 -20.68 37.34 -31.72
CA GLY A 186 -19.67 37.37 -30.65
C GLY A 186 -18.61 36.29 -30.74
N ALA A 187 -17.84 36.23 -31.84
CA ALA A 187 -16.64 35.42 -31.92
C ALA A 187 -15.57 35.95 -30.95
N VAL A 188 -15.66 35.55 -29.67
CA VAL A 188 -14.65 35.85 -28.66
C VAL A 188 -13.41 35.04 -28.97
N LYS A 189 -12.34 35.76 -29.34
CA LYS A 189 -10.98 35.25 -29.49
C LYS A 189 -10.60 34.38 -28.28
N LYS A 190 -10.12 33.17 -28.61
CA LYS A 190 -9.42 32.21 -27.75
C LYS A 190 -8.52 32.93 -26.73
N PRO A 191 -8.84 32.93 -25.43
CA PRO A 191 -7.89 33.46 -24.46
C PRO A 191 -6.78 32.42 -24.28
N GLU A 192 -5.56 32.81 -24.65
CA GLU A 192 -4.35 32.15 -24.19
C GLU A 192 -4.30 32.32 -22.67
N PHE A 193 -4.58 31.25 -21.92
CA PHE A 193 -4.16 31.17 -20.53
C PHE A 193 -3.42 29.87 -20.24
N CYS A 194 -2.32 30.09 -19.53
CA CYS A 194 -1.27 29.18 -19.11
C CYS A 194 -1.85 27.89 -18.50
N THR A 195 -1.61 26.78 -19.19
CA THR A 195 -1.89 25.45 -18.67
C THR A 195 -0.76 25.06 -17.72
N ILE A 196 -1.04 24.98 -16.41
CA ILE A 196 -0.19 24.16 -15.53
C ILE A 196 -0.46 22.70 -15.92
N GLN A 197 0.44 22.15 -16.74
CA GLN A 197 0.46 20.75 -17.15
C GLN A 197 0.74 19.87 -15.94
N ILE A 198 -0.29 19.26 -15.35
CA ILE A 198 -0.11 17.99 -14.63
C ILE A 198 -0.22 16.90 -15.68
N GLY A 199 0.93 16.46 -16.19
CA GLY A 199 1.02 15.50 -17.27
C GLY A 199 0.41 14.12 -16.90
N PRO A 200 -0.22 13.42 -17.84
CA PRO A 200 -0.66 12.05 -17.66
C PRO A 200 0.53 11.11 -17.62
N PHE A 201 0.66 10.36 -16.53
CA PHE A 201 1.52 9.18 -16.44
C PHE A 201 0.93 8.09 -17.35
N ALA A 202 1.46 7.95 -18.56
CA ALA A 202 1.16 6.85 -19.46
C ALA A 202 2.46 6.36 -20.13
N TRP A 203 2.68 5.06 -19.99
CA TRP A 203 3.69 4.28 -20.70
C TRP A 203 3.55 4.50 -22.22
N GLN A 204 4.63 4.88 -22.88
CA GLN A 204 4.71 4.92 -24.34
C GLN A 204 5.25 3.58 -24.83
N LEU A 205 4.38 2.77 -25.45
CA LEU A 205 4.82 1.89 -26.53
C LEU A 205 5.19 2.80 -27.69
N ARG A 206 6.46 2.76 -28.11
CA ARG A 206 6.97 3.52 -29.24
C ARG A 206 7.09 2.58 -30.44
N ASP A 207 6.07 2.59 -31.29
CA ASP A 207 6.23 2.19 -32.68
C ASP A 207 7.11 3.22 -33.37
N LYS A 208 8.26 2.77 -33.87
CA LYS A 208 9.09 3.52 -34.82
C LYS A 208 9.37 2.61 -35.99
N GLY A 209 8.52 2.69 -37.01
CA GLY A 209 8.94 2.42 -38.37
C GLY A 209 9.90 3.52 -38.80
N LEU A 210 11.18 3.20 -38.96
CA LEU A 210 12.14 3.96 -39.75
C LEU A 210 13.12 2.96 -40.39
N SER A 211 13.15 3.01 -41.71
CA SER A 211 14.11 2.45 -42.69
C SER A 211 15.32 1.65 -42.19
N ALA A 212 15.51 0.47 -42.80
CA ALA A 212 16.67 -0.39 -42.65
C ALA A 212 18.00 0.29 -43.07
N PRO A 213 19.05 0.25 -42.22
CA PRO A 213 20.42 0.41 -42.65
C PRO A 213 21.02 -0.95 -43.08
N PRO A 214 22.07 -0.95 -43.94
CA PRO A 214 22.58 -2.17 -44.55
C PRO A 214 23.30 -3.05 -43.52
N THR A 215 23.13 -4.35 -43.70
CA THR A 215 23.81 -5.43 -42.98
C THR A 215 25.32 -5.26 -43.07
N PRO A 216 26.06 -5.15 -41.95
CA PRO A 216 27.50 -5.36 -41.99
C PRO A 216 27.77 -6.86 -42.05
N VAL A 217 28.51 -7.22 -43.08
CA VAL A 217 29.12 -8.53 -43.31
C VAL A 217 29.90 -8.97 -42.07
N ILE A 218 29.62 -10.19 -41.59
CA ILE A 218 30.41 -10.86 -40.55
C ILE A 218 31.79 -11.14 -41.13
N ALA A 219 32.79 -10.36 -40.72
CA ALA A 219 34.19 -10.68 -40.92
C ALA A 219 34.72 -11.38 -39.66
N CYS A 220 35.03 -12.67 -39.77
CA CYS A 220 35.88 -13.36 -38.81
C CYS A 220 37.26 -12.71 -38.81
N SER A 221 37.79 -12.37 -37.64
CA SER A 221 39.20 -12.05 -37.45
C SER A 221 39.70 -12.58 -36.09
N PRO A 222 40.97 -13.01 -36.01
CA PRO A 222 41.50 -13.89 -34.96
C PRO A 222 41.81 -13.12 -33.65
N PRO A 223 42.06 -13.80 -32.52
CA PRO A 223 42.06 -13.18 -31.21
C PRO A 223 43.36 -12.39 -30.99
N ALA A 224 43.24 -11.15 -30.51
CA ALA A 224 44.36 -10.35 -30.05
C ALA A 224 44.11 -9.87 -28.60
N LYS A 225 44.82 -10.56 -27.70
CA LYS A 225 45.49 -10.12 -26.46
C LYS A 225 44.74 -9.24 -25.45
N ASP A 226 44.51 -9.87 -24.30
CA ASP A 226 44.86 -9.40 -22.96
C ASP A 226 44.27 -8.05 -22.49
N HIS A 227 42.99 -8.07 -22.10
CA HIS A 227 42.49 -7.13 -21.11
C HIS A 227 41.94 -7.87 -19.89
N GLU A 228 42.66 -7.67 -18.79
CA GLU A 228 42.47 -8.23 -17.47
C GLU A 228 41.03 -8.01 -16.97
N ALA A 229 40.28 -9.10 -16.79
CA ALA A 229 38.93 -9.08 -16.26
C ALA A 229 38.92 -8.59 -14.80
N PRO A 230 37.85 -7.90 -14.34
CA PRO A 230 37.75 -7.48 -12.94
C PRO A 230 37.74 -8.71 -12.04
N ARG A 231 38.71 -8.77 -11.12
CA ARG A 231 38.88 -9.86 -10.16
C ARG A 231 37.58 -10.16 -9.42
N THR A 232 37.13 -11.40 -9.58
CA THR A 232 36.07 -12.07 -8.83
C THR A 232 36.24 -11.94 -7.32
N GLN A 233 35.49 -11.03 -6.66
CA GLN A 233 35.35 -10.99 -5.19
C GLN A 233 34.39 -12.08 -4.66
N ALA A 234 34.41 -13.26 -5.29
CA ALA A 234 33.39 -14.30 -5.17
C ALA A 234 33.47 -15.26 -3.95
N PRO A 235 34.64 -15.53 -3.31
CA PRO A 235 34.67 -16.50 -2.20
C PRO A 235 34.47 -15.85 -0.81
N VAL A 236 34.91 -14.61 -0.61
CA VAL A 236 34.94 -13.97 0.72
C VAL A 236 33.54 -13.69 1.26
N SER A 237 32.61 -13.22 0.43
CA SER A 237 31.23 -12.92 0.85
C SER A 237 30.43 -14.18 1.20
N SER A 238 30.61 -15.28 0.45
CA SER A 238 29.92 -16.55 0.74
C SER A 238 30.52 -17.26 1.94
N LEU A 239 31.85 -17.21 2.11
CA LEU A 239 32.52 -17.75 3.30
C LEU A 239 32.13 -16.96 4.56
N ALA A 240 32.13 -15.62 4.50
CA ALA A 240 31.69 -14.78 5.60
C ALA A 240 30.24 -15.08 6.01
N LEU A 241 29.35 -15.35 5.05
CA LEU A 241 27.96 -15.70 5.30
C LEU A 241 27.80 -17.09 5.96
N ILE A 242 28.58 -18.08 5.51
CA ILE A 242 28.60 -19.41 6.14
C ILE A 242 29.16 -19.31 7.57
N CYS A 243 30.27 -18.60 7.76
CA CYS A 243 30.85 -18.39 9.08
C CYS A 243 29.90 -17.64 10.03
N ALA A 244 29.20 -16.62 9.53
CA ALA A 244 28.22 -15.88 10.32
C ALA A 244 27.03 -16.76 10.76
N ASN A 245 26.59 -17.70 9.93
CA ASN A 245 25.51 -18.64 10.26
C ASN A 245 26.00 -19.80 11.16
N LEU A 246 27.28 -20.18 11.11
CA LEU A 246 27.86 -21.20 11.98
C LEU A 246 28.28 -20.66 13.36
N ALA A 247 28.51 -19.35 13.50
CA ALA A 247 28.91 -18.74 14.75
C ALA A 247 27.91 -18.99 15.90
N PRO A 248 26.58 -18.89 15.72
CA PRO A 248 25.62 -19.27 16.75
C PRO A 248 25.71 -20.75 17.14
N LEU A 249 25.93 -21.66 16.18
CA LEU A 249 26.08 -23.09 16.46
C LEU A 249 27.34 -23.35 17.30
N ALA A 250 28.46 -22.76 16.90
CA ALA A 250 29.72 -22.86 17.63
C ALA A 250 29.59 -22.26 19.04
N GLY A 251 28.85 -21.16 19.18
CA GLY A 251 28.54 -20.57 20.47
C GLY A 251 27.80 -21.53 21.41
N VAL A 252 26.79 -22.24 20.92
CA VAL A 252 26.06 -23.22 21.75
C VAL A 252 26.92 -24.45 22.06
N LEU A 253 27.64 -24.99 21.07
CA LEU A 253 28.40 -26.24 21.22
C LEU A 253 29.70 -26.07 22.04
N PHE A 254 30.37 -24.93 21.93
CA PHE A 254 31.71 -24.72 22.51
C PHE A 254 31.76 -23.62 23.57
N LEU A 255 30.87 -22.63 23.51
CA LEU A 255 30.86 -21.48 24.42
C LEU A 255 29.68 -21.50 25.42
N GLY A 256 28.87 -22.57 25.39
CA GLY A 256 27.74 -22.75 26.30
C GLY A 256 26.62 -21.73 26.13
N TRP A 257 26.46 -21.14 24.93
CA TRP A 257 25.35 -20.21 24.68
C TRP A 257 24.01 -20.90 24.86
N ASP A 258 23.06 -20.18 25.48
CA ASP A 258 21.71 -20.66 25.64
C ASP A 258 20.92 -20.56 24.33
N VAL A 259 20.15 -21.62 24.01
CA VAL A 259 19.36 -21.67 22.77
C VAL A 259 18.17 -20.71 22.83
N GLY A 260 17.56 -20.55 24.01
CA GLY A 260 16.47 -19.60 24.25
C GLY A 260 16.93 -18.16 24.01
N ASP A 261 18.08 -17.78 24.55
CA ASP A 261 18.69 -16.47 24.31
C ASP A 261 18.91 -16.18 22.82
N LEU A 262 19.39 -17.16 22.05
CA LEU A 262 19.55 -17.04 20.61
C LEU A 262 18.20 -16.85 19.89
N MET A 263 17.17 -17.62 20.27
CA MET A 263 15.84 -17.47 19.67
C MET A 263 15.26 -16.08 19.97
N VAL A 264 15.51 -15.54 21.15
CA VAL A 264 15.07 -14.19 21.53
C VAL A 264 15.83 -13.12 20.76
N LEU A 265 17.13 -13.28 20.55
CA LEU A 265 17.91 -12.39 19.69
C LEU A 265 17.39 -12.39 18.24
N PHE A 266 17.04 -13.55 17.69
CA PHE A 266 16.40 -13.62 16.36
C PHE A 266 15.02 -12.96 16.34
N TRP A 267 14.24 -13.12 17.40
CA TRP A 267 12.97 -12.39 17.55
C TRP A 267 13.21 -10.87 17.60
N CYS A 268 14.18 -10.40 18.39
CA CYS A 268 14.57 -8.99 18.49
C CYS A 268 15.03 -8.44 17.13
N GLN A 269 15.76 -9.23 16.35
CA GLN A 269 16.18 -8.83 15.01
C GLN A 269 15.00 -8.46 14.13
N ASN A 270 13.94 -9.26 14.17
CA ASN A 270 12.73 -8.97 13.41
C ASN A 270 12.04 -7.70 13.92
N ALA A 271 12.03 -7.46 15.24
CA ALA A 271 11.51 -6.22 15.81
C ALA A 271 12.30 -4.99 15.34
N VAL A 272 13.64 -5.05 15.35
CA VAL A 272 14.53 -3.99 14.84
C VAL A 272 14.29 -3.73 13.36
N ILE A 273 14.18 -4.79 12.55
CA ILE A 273 13.87 -4.68 11.12
C ILE A 273 12.50 -4.02 10.91
N GLY A 274 11.49 -4.43 11.69
CA GLY A 274 10.16 -3.84 11.66
C GLY A 274 10.16 -2.35 12.01
N PHE A 275 10.93 -1.96 13.03
CA PHE A 275 11.13 -0.55 13.42
C PHE A 275 11.71 0.26 12.26
N TYR A 276 12.82 -0.18 11.66
CA TYR A 276 13.40 0.52 10.50
C TYR A 276 12.48 0.49 9.28
N ASN A 277 11.64 -0.54 9.12
CA ASN A 277 10.65 -0.58 8.05
C ASN A 277 9.57 0.50 8.21
N VAL A 278 9.14 0.80 9.44
CA VAL A 278 8.25 1.95 9.71
C VAL A 278 8.90 3.26 9.27
N LEU A 279 10.19 3.46 9.56
CA LEU A 279 10.92 4.65 9.09
C LEU A 279 11.00 4.71 7.56
N LYS A 280 11.25 3.57 6.90
CA LYS A 280 11.25 3.48 5.44
C LYS A 280 9.87 3.80 4.84
N LEU A 281 8.80 3.30 5.45
CA LEU A 281 7.42 3.59 5.05
C LEU A 281 7.09 5.07 5.21
N ALA A 282 7.56 5.73 6.27
CA ALA A 282 7.38 7.17 6.45
C ALA A 282 8.03 7.98 5.32
N VAL A 283 9.24 7.60 4.91
CA VAL A 283 9.98 8.27 3.83
C VAL A 283 9.33 8.05 2.46
N VAL A 284 8.90 6.81 2.15
CA VAL A 284 8.40 6.44 0.81
C VAL A 284 6.91 6.74 0.65
N GLY A 285 6.10 6.46 1.68
CA GLY A 285 4.65 6.52 1.62
C GLY A 285 4.06 7.93 1.66
N LYS A 286 4.80 8.95 2.10
CA LYS A 286 4.31 10.34 2.23
C LYS A 286 2.94 10.38 2.93
N LEU A 287 1.89 10.92 2.28
CA LEU A 287 0.54 10.96 2.84
C LEU A 287 -0.08 9.57 3.04
N ALA A 288 0.24 8.60 2.16
CA ALA A 288 -0.22 7.23 2.33
C ALA A 288 0.36 6.57 3.60
N ALA A 289 1.52 7.04 4.08
CA ALA A 289 2.14 6.51 5.30
C ALA A 289 1.24 6.68 6.54
N LEU A 290 0.35 7.68 6.56
CA LEU A 290 -0.65 7.87 7.63
C LEU A 290 -1.63 6.68 7.76
N LEU A 291 -1.87 5.97 6.66
CA LEU A 291 -2.71 4.77 6.66
C LEU A 291 -1.87 3.50 6.78
N GLU A 292 -0.76 3.43 6.06
CA GLU A 292 0.05 2.22 5.93
C GLU A 292 0.82 1.88 7.21
N ILE A 293 1.35 2.90 7.91
CA ILE A 293 2.13 2.68 9.14
C ILE A 293 1.27 2.09 10.27
N PRO A 294 0.10 2.64 10.62
CA PRO A 294 -0.74 2.04 11.66
C PRO A 294 -1.20 0.62 11.31
N VAL A 295 -1.53 0.37 10.04
CA VAL A 295 -1.90 -0.98 9.56
C VAL A 295 -0.72 -1.95 9.69
N PHE A 296 0.49 -1.49 9.33
CA PHE A 296 1.73 -2.27 9.50
C PHE A 296 1.97 -2.58 10.97
N ILE A 297 1.95 -1.58 11.85
CA ILE A 297 2.19 -1.74 13.29
C ILE A 297 1.15 -2.68 13.91
N ALA A 298 -0.12 -2.55 13.53
CA ALA A 298 -1.18 -3.42 13.99
C ALA A 298 -0.95 -4.89 13.59
N HIS A 299 -0.71 -5.17 12.31
CA HIS A 299 -0.55 -6.55 11.84
C HIS A 299 0.79 -7.15 12.27
N PHE A 300 1.89 -6.43 12.05
CA PHE A 300 3.23 -6.88 12.40
C PHE A 300 3.40 -6.99 13.92
N GLY A 301 2.87 -6.03 14.68
CA GLY A 301 2.90 -6.05 16.14
C GLY A 301 2.10 -7.22 16.71
N ALA A 302 0.86 -7.45 16.25
CA ALA A 302 0.06 -8.59 16.69
C ALA A 302 0.78 -9.91 16.41
N PHE A 303 1.32 -10.05 15.20
CA PHE A 303 2.10 -11.21 14.82
C PHE A 303 3.34 -11.39 15.73
N MET A 304 4.10 -10.33 15.98
CA MET A 304 5.30 -10.38 16.84
C MET A 304 4.97 -10.76 18.28
N SER A 305 3.83 -10.32 18.81
CA SER A 305 3.34 -10.71 20.15
C SER A 305 2.99 -12.20 20.21
N ALA A 306 2.25 -12.71 19.22
CA ALA A 306 1.93 -14.13 19.15
C ALA A 306 3.21 -14.97 19.01
N HIS A 307 4.15 -14.53 18.18
CA HIS A 307 5.43 -15.20 18.00
C HIS A 307 6.30 -15.20 19.27
N PHE A 308 6.32 -14.09 20.01
CA PHE A 308 7.05 -13.99 21.27
C PHE A 308 6.56 -15.04 22.27
N LEU A 309 5.24 -15.27 22.32
CA LEU A 309 4.63 -16.32 23.12
C LEU A 309 5.22 -17.70 22.79
N PHE A 310 5.31 -18.06 21.50
CA PHE A 310 5.91 -19.32 21.08
C PHE A 310 7.38 -19.41 21.48
N VAL A 311 8.17 -18.38 21.24
CA VAL A 311 9.60 -18.37 21.60
C VAL A 311 9.77 -18.56 23.11
N TYR A 312 9.01 -17.81 23.91
CA TYR A 312 9.10 -17.87 25.37
C TYR A 312 8.71 -19.25 25.91
N TYR A 313 7.53 -19.77 25.57
CA TYR A 313 7.04 -21.02 26.16
C TYR A 313 7.73 -22.28 25.61
N MET A 314 8.29 -22.23 24.39
CA MET A 314 8.96 -23.40 23.81
C MET A 314 10.46 -23.47 24.15
N PHE A 315 11.13 -22.34 24.33
CA PHE A 315 12.59 -22.30 24.48
C PHE A 315 13.09 -21.71 25.80
N ILE A 316 12.27 -21.01 26.58
CA ILE A 316 12.70 -20.33 27.81
C ILE A 316 11.96 -20.86 29.03
N GLY A 317 10.63 -20.74 29.03
CA GLY A 317 9.77 -20.94 30.19
C GLY A 317 9.63 -22.39 30.64
N GLY A 318 10.36 -23.34 30.03
CA GLY A 318 10.43 -24.76 30.39
C GLY A 318 9.06 -25.38 30.70
N HIS A 319 8.39 -25.97 29.70
CA HIS A 319 7.15 -26.76 29.81
C HIS A 319 6.29 -26.52 31.08
N PHE A 320 5.26 -25.68 31.00
CA PHE A 320 4.14 -25.60 31.97
C PHE A 320 4.54 -25.82 33.44
N THR A 321 5.56 -25.12 33.92
CA THR A 321 5.88 -25.11 35.35
C THR A 321 4.72 -24.51 36.13
N THR A 322 4.51 -24.98 37.36
CA THR A 322 3.35 -24.63 38.20
C THR A 322 3.38 -23.19 38.73
N HIS A 323 4.48 -22.45 38.54
CA HIS A 323 4.61 -21.03 38.84
C HIS A 323 5.42 -20.32 37.76
N GLU A 324 4.72 -19.53 36.95
CA GLU A 324 5.37 -18.60 36.02
C GLU A 324 5.90 -17.38 36.79
N PRO A 325 7.13 -16.92 36.54
CA PRO A 325 7.63 -15.69 37.15
C PRO A 325 6.77 -14.48 36.78
N ALA A 326 6.79 -13.46 37.63
CA ALA A 326 6.15 -12.19 37.31
C ALA A 326 6.72 -11.62 36.01
N VAL A 327 5.85 -11.07 35.15
CA VAL A 327 6.20 -10.56 33.82
C VAL A 327 7.42 -9.62 33.85
N ARG A 328 7.50 -8.75 34.85
CA ARG A 328 8.62 -7.82 35.00
C ARG A 328 9.93 -8.56 35.20
N GLU A 329 9.94 -9.56 36.07
CA GLU A 329 11.13 -10.35 36.37
C GLU A 329 11.55 -11.15 35.13
N ALA A 330 10.59 -11.82 34.49
CA ALA A 330 10.82 -12.57 33.25
C ALA A 330 11.43 -11.72 32.14
N LEU A 331 10.96 -10.48 31.96
CA LEU A 331 11.51 -9.58 30.95
C LEU A 331 12.91 -9.06 31.32
N LEU A 332 13.15 -8.76 32.60
CA LEU A 332 14.47 -8.27 33.03
C LEU A 332 15.53 -9.37 32.91
N THR A 333 15.22 -10.60 33.35
CA THR A 333 16.14 -11.74 33.21
C THR A 333 16.43 -12.03 31.75
N LEU A 334 15.45 -11.86 30.88
CA LEU A 334 15.59 -12.13 29.45
C LEU A 334 16.36 -11.03 28.71
N PHE A 335 16.02 -9.76 28.90
CA PHE A 335 16.52 -8.67 28.06
C PHE A 335 17.77 -7.97 28.60
N ILE A 336 18.06 -8.04 29.91
CA ILE A 336 19.28 -7.45 30.47
C ILE A 336 20.55 -8.10 29.91
N PRO A 337 20.68 -9.43 29.82
CA PRO A 337 21.89 -10.02 29.22
C PRO A 337 22.05 -9.68 27.73
N LEU A 338 20.92 -9.47 27.04
CA LEU A 338 20.86 -9.33 25.59
C LEU A 338 20.98 -7.88 25.09
N TRP A 339 20.88 -6.87 25.97
CA TRP A 339 20.86 -5.47 25.55
C TRP A 339 22.07 -5.04 24.70
N PRO A 340 23.32 -5.50 24.94
CA PRO A 340 24.45 -5.08 24.11
C PRO A 340 24.33 -5.58 22.67
N ALA A 341 23.87 -6.82 22.49
CA ALA A 341 23.63 -7.42 21.18
C ALA A 341 22.48 -6.70 20.45
N ILE A 342 21.38 -6.44 21.15
CA ILE A 342 20.23 -5.69 20.61
C ILE A 342 20.66 -4.28 20.18
N LEU A 343 21.45 -3.58 21.00
CA LEU A 343 21.97 -2.26 20.67
C LEU A 343 22.89 -2.31 19.45
N MET A 344 23.80 -3.27 19.38
CA MET A 344 24.68 -3.46 18.21
C MET A 344 23.87 -3.73 16.93
N MET A 345 22.78 -4.51 17.03
CA MET A 345 21.87 -4.75 15.91
C MET A 345 21.15 -3.48 15.48
N PHE A 346 20.65 -2.68 16.44
CA PHE A 346 20.06 -1.37 16.16
C PHE A 346 21.06 -0.47 15.43
N ILE A 347 22.28 -0.34 15.93
CA ILE A 347 23.33 0.48 15.31
C ILE A 347 23.63 -0.01 13.90
N SER A 348 23.84 -1.31 13.70
CA SER A 348 24.15 -1.91 12.40
C SER A 348 23.03 -1.64 11.37
N HIS A 349 21.77 -1.85 11.75
CA HIS A 349 20.63 -1.57 10.87
C HIS A 349 20.42 -0.07 10.66
N GLY A 350 20.71 0.74 11.67
CA GLY A 350 20.67 2.20 11.60
C GLY A 350 21.69 2.77 10.63
N ILE A 351 22.92 2.26 10.63
CA ILE A 351 23.95 2.61 9.65
C ILE A 351 23.47 2.21 8.26
N SER A 352 22.93 1.00 8.07
CA SER A 352 22.38 0.59 6.78
C SER A 352 21.22 1.48 6.33
N PHE A 353 20.36 1.91 7.24
CA PHE A 353 19.28 2.85 6.93
C PHE A 353 19.83 4.22 6.50
N ALA A 354 20.78 4.79 7.26
CA ALA A 354 21.36 6.09 6.95
C ALA A 354 22.18 6.09 5.66
N VAL A 355 23.09 5.12 5.51
CA VAL A 355 24.05 5.08 4.40
C VAL A 355 23.41 4.54 3.13
N ASN A 356 22.75 3.37 3.20
CA ASN A 356 22.21 2.73 2.00
C ASN A 356 20.85 3.29 1.65
N PHE A 357 19.91 3.29 2.60
CA PHE A 357 18.54 3.68 2.28
C PHE A 357 18.40 5.17 1.97
N ILE A 358 18.92 6.05 2.84
CA ILE A 358 18.90 7.51 2.64
C ILE A 358 20.04 7.96 1.71
N GLY A 359 21.29 7.66 2.06
CA GLY A 359 22.48 8.14 1.34
C GLY A 359 22.53 7.71 -0.13
N ARG A 360 22.33 6.42 -0.42
CA ARG A 360 22.31 5.88 -1.80
C ARG A 360 20.94 6.03 -2.48
N ARG A 361 19.99 6.73 -1.86
CA ARG A 361 18.66 7.02 -2.40
C ARG A 361 17.85 5.78 -2.78
N GLU A 362 18.01 4.66 -2.08
CA GLU A 362 17.21 3.45 -2.34
C GLU A 362 15.70 3.71 -2.20
N TYR A 363 15.31 4.64 -1.33
CA TYR A 363 13.92 5.06 -1.15
C TYR A 363 13.24 5.50 -2.46
N THR A 364 14.00 5.96 -3.46
CA THR A 364 13.44 6.37 -4.77
C THR A 364 13.00 5.19 -5.64
N ARG A 365 13.55 3.99 -5.42
CA ARG A 365 13.28 2.79 -6.23
C ARG A 365 12.35 1.79 -5.53
N ARG A 366 11.98 2.05 -4.27
CA ARG A 366 11.15 1.14 -3.45
C ARG A 366 9.69 1.57 -3.48
N LYS A 367 8.79 0.59 -3.54
CA LYS A 367 7.34 0.84 -3.41
C LYS A 367 6.88 0.50 -2.00
N VAL A 368 5.82 1.15 -1.55
CA VAL A 368 5.16 0.88 -0.26
C VAL A 368 4.80 -0.61 -0.13
N ALA A 369 4.23 -1.21 -1.18
CA ALA A 369 3.86 -2.63 -1.20
C ALA A 369 5.05 -3.58 -0.98
N ASP A 370 6.25 -3.21 -1.46
CA ASP A 370 7.45 -4.03 -1.26
C ASP A 370 7.90 -3.96 0.21
N LEU A 371 7.89 -2.76 0.80
CA LEU A 371 8.23 -2.53 2.19
C LEU A 371 7.24 -3.20 3.15
N MET A 372 5.95 -3.20 2.81
CA MET A 372 4.92 -3.91 3.58
C MET A 372 5.23 -5.40 3.69
N ASN A 373 5.68 -6.04 2.62
CA ASN A 373 5.85 -7.49 2.55
C ASN A 373 7.24 -8.00 2.97
N GLU A 374 8.26 -7.14 2.94
CA GLU A 374 9.66 -7.52 3.17
C GLU A 374 9.91 -8.18 4.54
N PRO A 375 9.39 -7.67 5.68
CA PRO A 375 9.58 -8.30 6.99
C PRO A 375 8.90 -9.68 7.08
N TYR A 376 7.71 -9.84 6.49
CA TYR A 376 6.94 -11.09 6.58
C TYR A 376 7.65 -12.27 5.93
N LYS A 377 8.34 -12.07 4.81
CA LYS A 377 9.10 -13.14 4.15
C LYS A 377 10.16 -13.74 5.08
N ARG A 378 10.83 -12.90 5.87
CA ARG A 378 11.86 -13.33 6.83
C ARG A 378 11.23 -14.07 8.01
N VAL A 379 10.19 -13.47 8.56
CA VAL A 379 9.52 -13.97 9.75
C VAL A 379 8.78 -15.28 9.48
N LEU A 380 8.20 -15.47 8.29
CA LEU A 380 7.57 -16.72 7.86
C LEU A 380 8.57 -17.87 7.81
N ILE A 381 9.76 -17.65 7.25
CA ILE A 381 10.83 -18.66 7.23
C ILE A 381 11.21 -19.03 8.67
N LEU A 382 11.35 -18.03 9.54
CA LEU A 382 11.65 -18.27 10.95
C LEU A 382 10.53 -19.05 11.65
N HIS A 383 9.25 -18.76 11.38
CA HIS A 383 8.12 -19.49 11.96
C HIS A 383 8.08 -20.94 11.55
N ILE A 384 8.24 -21.21 10.26
CA ILE A 384 8.35 -22.57 9.76
C ILE A 384 9.47 -23.27 10.56
N THR A 385 10.62 -22.62 10.68
CA THR A 385 11.76 -23.23 11.35
C THR A 385 11.56 -23.44 12.85
N ILE A 386 10.87 -22.52 13.54
CA ILE A 386 10.54 -22.62 14.96
C ILE A 386 9.46 -23.67 15.22
N VAL A 387 8.44 -23.77 14.38
CA VAL A 387 7.36 -24.77 14.53
C VAL A 387 7.93 -26.18 14.31
N PHE A 388 8.67 -26.39 13.22
CA PHE A 388 9.32 -27.67 12.94
C PHE A 388 10.41 -28.01 13.97
N GLY A 389 11.25 -27.02 14.31
CA GLY A 389 12.28 -27.18 15.34
C GLY A 389 11.67 -27.50 16.70
N GLY A 390 10.64 -26.77 17.10
CA GLY A 390 9.92 -26.97 18.35
C GLY A 390 9.26 -28.35 18.46
N TRP A 391 8.68 -28.87 17.38
CA TRP A 391 8.19 -30.27 17.34
C TRP A 391 9.32 -31.28 17.58
N ILE A 392 10.51 -31.04 17.01
CA ILE A 392 11.69 -31.89 17.22
C ILE A 392 12.19 -31.79 18.66
N VAL A 393 12.19 -30.59 19.27
CA VAL A 393 12.51 -30.42 20.70
C VAL A 393 11.55 -31.22 21.56
N MET A 394 10.25 -31.17 21.27
CA MET A 394 9.24 -31.93 22.03
C MET A 394 9.45 -33.44 21.91
N LEU A 395 9.83 -33.94 20.73
CA LEU A 395 10.09 -35.36 20.49
C LEU A 395 11.39 -35.84 21.15
N LEU A 396 12.47 -35.06 21.04
CA LEU A 396 13.82 -35.42 21.50
C LEU A 396 14.12 -34.94 22.92
N LYS A 397 13.20 -34.19 23.54
CA LYS A 397 13.35 -33.54 24.86
C LYS A 397 14.65 -32.74 25.00
N SER A 398 15.17 -32.23 23.89
CA SER A 398 16.44 -31.48 23.82
C SER A 398 16.34 -30.36 22.79
N PRO A 399 16.76 -29.12 23.13
CA PRO A 399 16.72 -27.98 22.21
C PRO A 399 17.83 -28.02 21.14
N LEU A 400 18.88 -28.82 21.36
CA LEU A 400 20.07 -28.89 20.49
C LEU A 400 19.76 -29.35 19.04
N PRO A 401 19.02 -30.46 18.81
CA PRO A 401 18.71 -30.91 17.44
C PRO A 401 17.88 -29.90 16.64
N ALA A 402 17.00 -29.15 17.31
CA ALA A 402 16.19 -28.12 16.68
C ALA A 402 17.02 -26.91 16.25
N LEU A 403 17.99 -26.49 17.08
CA LEU A 403 18.95 -25.46 16.70
C LEU A 403 19.81 -25.89 15.51
N CYS A 404 20.32 -27.13 15.52
CA CYS A 404 21.08 -27.67 14.40
C CYS A 404 20.26 -27.66 13.10
N LEU A 405 19.01 -28.13 13.14
CA LEU A 405 18.13 -28.09 11.96
C LEU A 405 17.84 -26.64 11.53
N LEU A 406 17.57 -25.75 12.47
CA LEU A 406 17.27 -24.35 12.18
C LEU A 406 18.43 -23.67 11.46
N LEU A 407 19.65 -23.88 11.95
CA LEU A 407 20.84 -23.32 11.35
C LEU A 407 21.19 -23.97 10.01
N LEU A 408 20.99 -25.27 9.85
CA LEU A 408 21.16 -25.96 8.56
C LEU A 408 20.16 -25.46 7.51
N LEU A 409 18.87 -25.39 7.86
CA LEU A 409 17.83 -24.92 6.97
C LEU A 409 18.03 -23.45 6.61
N LYS A 410 18.39 -22.61 7.59
CA LYS A 410 18.72 -21.20 7.37
C LYS A 410 19.93 -21.04 6.45
N THR A 411 20.99 -21.80 6.70
CA THR A 411 22.20 -21.77 5.86
C THR A 411 21.87 -22.21 4.43
N TYR A 412 21.05 -23.25 4.27
CA TYR A 412 20.60 -23.72 2.96
C TYR A 412 19.79 -22.65 2.21
N ILE A 413 18.82 -22.01 2.88
CA ILE A 413 17.99 -20.96 2.27
C ILE A 413 18.84 -19.74 1.89
N ASP A 414 19.75 -19.31 2.77
CA ASP A 414 20.63 -18.17 2.50
C ASP A 414 21.58 -18.48 1.33
N LEU A 415 22.11 -19.72 1.24
CA LEU A 415 22.93 -20.18 0.11
C LEU A 415 22.13 -20.27 -1.20
N TRP A 416 20.88 -20.76 -1.14
CA TRP A 416 20.00 -20.84 -2.31
C TRP A 416 19.64 -19.44 -2.83
N ALA A 417 19.31 -18.51 -1.93
CA ALA A 417 19.02 -17.12 -2.27
C ALA A 417 20.24 -16.46 -2.96
N HIS A 418 21.44 -16.65 -2.41
CA HIS A 418 22.69 -16.13 -2.97
C HIS A 418 22.99 -16.71 -4.37
N ARG A 419 22.74 -18.01 -4.59
CA ARG A 419 22.90 -18.65 -5.90
C ARG A 419 21.92 -18.11 -6.93
N LYS A 420 20.66 -17.92 -6.55
CA LYS A 420 19.61 -17.37 -7.43
C LYS A 420 19.90 -15.93 -7.84
N GLU A 421 20.47 -15.14 -6.95
CA GLU A 421 20.89 -13.76 -7.22
C GLU A 421 22.06 -13.71 -8.20
N ARG A 422 23.02 -14.64 -8.09
CA ARG A 422 24.11 -14.79 -9.08
C ARG A 422 23.61 -15.22 -10.45
N LEU A 423 22.67 -16.17 -10.52
CA LEU A 423 22.07 -16.61 -11.79
C LEU A 423 21.32 -15.48 -12.50
N ARG A 424 20.68 -14.57 -11.72
CA ARG A 424 20.03 -13.35 -12.24
C ARG A 424 21.02 -12.30 -12.74
N CYS A 425 22.15 -12.10 -12.04
CA CYS A 425 23.21 -11.20 -12.52
C CYS A 425 23.94 -11.74 -13.75
N ALA A 426 24.14 -13.07 -13.84
CA ALA A 426 24.77 -13.71 -15.00
C ALA A 426 23.90 -13.69 -16.27
N SER A 427 22.59 -13.46 -16.14
CA SER A 427 21.64 -13.39 -17.25
C SER A 427 21.29 -11.95 -17.69
N GLN A 428 21.91 -10.92 -17.09
CA GLN A 428 21.82 -9.54 -17.58
C GLN A 428 22.95 -9.26 -18.59
N PRO A 429 22.66 -8.91 -19.86
CA PRO A 429 23.70 -8.48 -20.78
C PRO A 429 24.36 -7.19 -20.26
N GLY A 430 25.69 -7.20 -20.19
CA GLY A 430 26.48 -6.10 -19.63
C GLY A 430 26.27 -4.77 -20.38
N PRO A 431 26.53 -3.62 -19.73
CA PRO A 431 26.36 -2.32 -20.34
C PRO A 431 27.29 -2.18 -21.55
N THR A 432 26.72 -1.82 -22.71
CA THR A 432 27.46 -1.41 -23.91
C THR A 432 28.28 -0.17 -23.60
N THR A 433 29.59 -0.35 -23.46
CA THR A 433 30.53 0.76 -23.30
C THR A 433 30.64 1.51 -24.63
N GLU A 434 29.92 2.63 -24.76
CA GLU A 434 30.17 3.59 -25.84
C GLU A 434 31.59 4.16 -25.68
N THR A 435 32.43 3.94 -26.68
CA THR A 435 33.78 4.48 -26.74
C THR A 435 33.70 5.96 -27.14
N PRO A 436 34.36 6.89 -26.43
CA PRO A 436 34.32 8.29 -26.81
C PRO A 436 35.13 8.50 -28.09
N LEU A 437 34.48 9.07 -29.10
CA LEU A 437 35.15 9.58 -30.31
C LEU A 437 36.17 10.64 -29.90
N ARG A 438 37.46 10.28 -30.00
CA ARG A 438 38.58 11.22 -29.98
C ARG A 438 38.47 12.11 -31.23
N ARG A 439 38.41 13.43 -31.04
CA ARG A 439 38.81 14.40 -32.06
C ARG A 439 40.32 14.55 -32.08
#